data_AF-A0A3A5AVQ5-F1
#
_entry.id   AF-A0A3A5AVQ5-F1
#
_cell.length_a   1.000
_cell.length_b   1.000
_cell.length_c   1.000
_cell.angle_alpha   90.00
_cell.angle_beta   90.00
_cell.angle_gamma   90.00
#
_symmetry.space_group_name_H-M   'P 1'
#
loop_
_entity.id
_entity.type
_entity.pdbx_description
1 polymer ?
#
loop_
_entity_poly.entity_id
_entity_poly.type
_entity_poly.pdbx_seq_one_letter_code
_entity_poly.pdbx_strand_id
1 'polypeptide(L)'
;MYRLSQTFPTVPGQDYEVSLWRTGGSGVISQPYEVGLWGLDGDRFNSLKVYWGGIEIYNKIGFLDNEYKLVSSLQVATGATTTLEIVYKEGDATNGFYLDDIQVKPVPNLVVNGNFETGDFTGWYHSQNGLSITDTEPFDGKFAVFGFPVGPGICSLSQSFATTPGQSYRVSFWREGGVEGNFNLLHAYWNTTPIPSINSVNDTTDGQYSCVSSTQVATGTLTKLEFISDKPRISHGFRLDNVHVNPLGIPTKPRPGKSHPEIEQLLLDSDP
;
A
#
# COMPACT_ATOMS: atom_id res chain seq x y z
N MET A 1 5.42 20.93 -19.72
CA MET A 1 5.08 19.85 -18.78
C MET A 1 6.37 19.27 -18.26
N TYR A 2 6.54 19.22 -16.95
CA TYR A 2 7.72 18.71 -16.26
C TYR A 2 7.37 17.41 -15.56
N ARG A 3 8.32 16.46 -15.54
CA ARG A 3 8.15 15.15 -14.91
C ARG A 3 9.37 14.83 -14.08
N LEU A 4 9.13 14.36 -12.86
CA LEU A 4 10.12 13.77 -11.98
C LEU A 4 9.65 12.35 -11.67
N SER A 5 10.51 11.35 -11.85
CA SER A 5 10.17 9.97 -11.52
C SER A 5 11.34 9.24 -10.88
N GLN A 6 11.00 8.30 -10.00
CA GLN A 6 11.95 7.39 -9.37
C GLN A 6 11.29 6.03 -9.16
N THR A 7 12.00 4.96 -9.50
CA THR A 7 11.58 3.58 -9.26
C THR A 7 12.21 3.06 -7.98
N PHE A 8 11.37 2.49 -7.11
CA PHE A 8 11.76 1.94 -5.82
C PHE A 8 11.63 0.41 -5.85
N PRO A 9 12.56 -0.34 -5.22
CA PRO A 9 12.30 -1.74 -4.91
C PRO A 9 11.15 -1.81 -3.88
N THR A 10 10.19 -2.68 -4.14
CA THR A 10 8.99 -2.84 -3.31
C THR A 10 8.65 -4.31 -3.07
N VAL A 11 7.92 -4.60 -2.00
CA VAL A 11 7.39 -5.96 -1.75
C VAL A 11 5.93 -6.03 -2.21
N PRO A 12 5.54 -6.95 -3.10
CA PRO A 12 4.15 -7.08 -3.52
C PRO A 12 3.21 -7.38 -2.34
N GLY A 13 2.15 -6.58 -2.17
CA GLY A 13 1.18 -6.70 -1.08
C GLY A 13 1.50 -5.89 0.18
N GLN A 14 2.71 -5.32 0.27
CA GLN A 14 3.12 -4.41 1.35
C GLN A 14 2.60 -2.99 1.10
N ASP A 15 2.07 -2.35 2.15
CA ASP A 15 1.71 -0.93 2.14
C ASP A 15 2.95 -0.03 2.23
N TYR A 16 2.97 1.05 1.46
CA TYR A 16 3.96 2.13 1.47
C TYR A 16 3.26 3.47 1.71
N GLU A 17 3.83 4.31 2.56
CA GLU A 17 3.50 5.72 2.63
C GLU A 17 4.27 6.47 1.55
N VAL A 18 3.54 7.08 0.62
CA VAL A 18 4.06 8.04 -0.35
C VAL A 18 3.69 9.43 0.13
N SER A 19 4.68 10.25 0.47
CA SER A 19 4.43 11.61 0.94
C SER A 19 5.42 12.63 0.38
N LEU A 20 4.97 13.89 0.32
CA LEU A 20 5.77 15.05 -0.05
C LEU A 20 5.16 16.32 0.53
N TRP A 21 5.95 17.36 0.65
CA TRP A 21 5.47 18.70 0.95
C TRP A 21 5.50 19.57 -0.30
N ARG A 22 4.46 20.40 -0.48
CA ARG A 22 4.36 21.31 -1.63
C ARG A 22 3.82 22.68 -1.27
N THR A 23 4.39 23.74 -1.85
CA THR A 23 3.92 25.13 -1.73
C THR A 23 4.09 25.86 -3.05
N GLY A 24 3.56 27.08 -3.15
CA GLY A 24 3.62 27.92 -4.34
C GLY A 24 2.47 27.63 -5.29
N GLY A 25 2.75 27.72 -6.59
CA GLY A 25 1.74 27.69 -7.64
C GLY A 25 1.08 29.05 -7.88
N SER A 26 0.12 29.08 -8.79
CA SER A 26 -0.70 30.25 -9.08
C SER A 26 -2.18 29.87 -9.09
N GLY A 27 -2.95 30.66 -8.36
CA GLY A 27 -4.40 30.73 -8.43
C GLY A 27 -4.68 32.06 -9.10
N VAL A 28 -5.54 32.05 -10.12
CA VAL A 28 -5.81 33.21 -10.99
C VAL A 28 -5.80 34.53 -10.24
N ILE A 29 -4.93 35.46 -10.65
CA ILE A 29 -5.07 36.87 -10.30
C ILE A 29 -5.44 37.62 -11.59
N SER A 30 -6.76 37.83 -11.74
CA SER A 30 -7.45 38.88 -12.49
C SER A 30 -6.99 39.24 -13.91
N GLN A 31 -7.82 38.93 -14.91
CA GLN A 31 -8.39 39.96 -15.81
C GLN A 31 -9.81 39.56 -16.25
N PRO A 32 -10.78 40.50 -16.30
CA PRO A 32 -12.06 40.26 -16.94
C PRO A 32 -11.89 40.56 -18.42
N TYR A 33 -11.49 39.59 -19.23
CA TYR A 33 -11.62 39.75 -20.68
C TYR A 33 -12.13 38.47 -21.34
N GLU A 34 -13.39 38.60 -21.76
CA GLU A 34 -14.19 37.81 -22.69
C GLU A 34 -14.13 36.27 -22.58
N VAL A 35 -15.28 35.74 -22.17
CA VAL A 35 -15.72 34.36 -22.40
C VAL A 35 -15.82 34.15 -23.92
N GLY A 36 -14.67 33.88 -24.54
CA GLY A 36 -14.56 33.35 -25.88
C GLY A 36 -14.77 31.84 -25.82
N LEU A 37 -15.95 31.40 -26.25
CA LEU A 37 -16.39 30.01 -26.36
C LEU A 37 -15.48 29.16 -27.28
N TRP A 38 -14.29 28.71 -26.85
CA TRP A 38 -13.61 27.53 -27.43
C TRP A 38 -12.61 26.89 -26.44
N GLY A 39 -13.03 25.82 -25.76
CA GLY A 39 -12.16 24.72 -25.28
C GLY A 39 -11.14 24.97 -24.14
N LEU A 40 -11.35 24.25 -23.03
CA LEU A 40 -10.35 23.82 -22.02
C LEU A 40 -9.83 24.86 -21.01
N ASP A 41 -10.69 25.28 -20.07
CA ASP A 41 -10.32 26.07 -18.88
C ASP A 41 -9.26 25.41 -17.97
N GLY A 42 -8.99 24.11 -18.14
CA GLY A 42 -7.99 23.38 -17.33
C GLY A 42 -6.53 23.66 -17.71
N ASP A 43 -6.28 24.13 -18.93
CA ASP A 43 -4.92 24.30 -19.47
C ASP A 43 -4.25 25.60 -19.05
N ARG A 44 -5.02 26.56 -18.54
CA ARG A 44 -4.53 27.85 -18.05
C ARG A 44 -3.98 27.78 -16.62
N PHE A 45 -4.16 26.67 -15.90
CA PHE A 45 -3.75 26.55 -14.50
C PHE A 45 -2.57 25.62 -14.31
N ASN A 46 -1.72 25.99 -13.34
CA ASN A 46 -0.71 25.08 -12.83
C ASN A 46 -1.41 23.85 -12.24
N SER A 47 -0.89 22.66 -12.55
CA SER A 47 -1.37 21.42 -11.95
C SER A 47 -0.23 20.52 -11.50
N LEU A 48 -0.44 19.87 -10.37
CA LEU A 48 0.45 18.90 -9.78
C LEU A 48 -0.30 17.59 -9.66
N LYS A 49 0.25 16.55 -10.27
CA LYS A 49 -0.24 15.18 -10.19
C LYS A 49 0.85 14.29 -9.64
N VAL A 50 0.45 13.33 -8.80
CA VAL A 50 1.35 12.31 -8.26
C VAL A 50 0.76 10.95 -8.61
N TYR A 51 1.62 10.07 -9.11
CA TYR A 51 1.28 8.73 -9.50
C TYR A 51 2.15 7.72 -8.76
N TRP A 52 1.55 6.58 -8.40
CA TRP A 52 2.24 5.43 -7.84
C TRP A 52 1.93 4.20 -8.68
N GLY A 53 2.94 3.61 -9.32
CA GLY A 53 2.73 2.49 -10.24
C GLY A 53 1.80 2.83 -11.41
N GLY A 54 1.75 4.10 -11.82
CA GLY A 54 0.84 4.61 -12.86
C GLY A 54 -0.58 4.97 -12.37
N ILE A 55 -0.92 4.73 -11.11
CA ILE A 55 -2.21 5.11 -10.52
C ILE A 55 -2.12 6.55 -10.01
N GLU A 56 -3.06 7.43 -10.39
CA GLU A 56 -3.13 8.81 -9.88
C GLU A 56 -3.53 8.80 -8.39
N ILE A 57 -2.60 9.20 -7.51
CA ILE A 57 -2.81 9.22 -6.05
C ILE A 57 -3.01 10.64 -5.49
N TYR A 58 -2.70 11.65 -6.31
CA TYR A 58 -2.95 13.05 -6.00
C TYR A 58 -3.14 13.83 -7.30
N ASN A 59 -4.09 14.76 -7.31
CA ASN A 59 -4.33 15.67 -8.42
C ASN A 59 -4.83 17.00 -7.88
N LYS A 60 -4.10 18.06 -8.19
CA LYS A 60 -4.46 19.42 -7.84
C LYS A 60 -4.25 20.34 -9.01
N ILE A 61 -5.29 21.11 -9.34
CA ILE A 61 -5.31 22.13 -10.38
C ILE A 61 -5.50 23.49 -9.69
N GLY A 62 -4.81 24.53 -10.18
CA GLY A 62 -4.99 25.92 -9.74
C GLY A 62 -4.70 26.12 -8.26
N PHE A 63 -3.58 25.60 -7.76
CA PHE A 63 -3.17 25.80 -6.37
C PHE A 63 -2.31 27.06 -6.21
N LEU A 64 -2.58 27.81 -5.15
CA LEU A 64 -1.77 28.92 -4.65
C LEU A 64 -1.62 28.74 -3.15
N ASP A 65 -0.48 28.23 -2.74
CA ASP A 65 -0.20 27.99 -1.33
C ASP A 65 0.97 28.86 -0.89
N ASN A 66 0.72 29.68 0.12
CA ASN A 66 1.73 30.51 0.77
C ASN A 66 2.47 29.75 1.87
N GLU A 67 2.13 28.48 2.07
CA GLU A 67 2.73 27.59 3.06
C GLU A 67 2.75 26.15 2.52
N TYR A 68 3.79 25.40 2.91
CA TYR A 68 3.89 23.97 2.63
C TYR A 68 2.66 23.19 3.12
N LYS A 69 2.02 22.49 2.19
CA LYS A 69 0.97 21.51 2.46
C LYS A 69 1.54 20.11 2.25
N LEU A 70 1.18 19.21 3.16
CA LEU A 70 1.54 17.80 3.05
C LEU A 70 0.59 17.13 2.06
N VAL A 71 1.17 16.40 1.12
CA VAL A 71 0.50 15.36 0.34
C VAL A 71 1.00 14.04 0.92
N SER A 72 0.10 13.19 1.38
CA SER A 72 0.46 11.83 1.84
C SER A 72 -0.64 10.87 1.44
N SER A 73 -0.26 9.67 1.02
CA SER A 73 -1.15 8.62 0.59
C SER A 73 -0.54 7.26 0.91
N LEU A 74 -1.35 6.35 1.45
CA LEU A 74 -0.98 4.95 1.63
C LEU A 74 -1.27 4.18 0.35
N GLN A 75 -0.27 3.47 -0.15
CA GLN A 75 -0.32 2.76 -1.41
C GLN A 75 0.19 1.33 -1.26
N VAL A 76 -0.54 0.37 -1.83
CA VAL A 76 -0.09 -1.03 -1.90
C VAL A 76 0.87 -1.16 -3.08
N ALA A 77 2.03 -1.77 -2.87
CA ALA A 77 2.89 -2.20 -3.97
C ALA A 77 2.34 -3.47 -4.61
N THR A 78 2.28 -3.53 -5.93
CA THR A 78 1.76 -4.71 -6.66
C THR A 78 2.87 -5.54 -7.31
N GLY A 79 4.10 -5.06 -7.29
CA GLY A 79 5.26 -5.73 -7.89
C GLY A 79 6.53 -5.52 -7.08
N ALA A 80 7.60 -6.20 -7.51
CA ALA A 80 8.92 -6.13 -6.90
C ALA A 80 9.59 -4.74 -7.03
N THR A 81 9.04 -3.89 -7.90
CA THR A 81 9.41 -2.49 -8.04
C THR A 81 8.18 -1.65 -8.34
N THR A 82 8.12 -0.43 -7.82
CA THR A 82 7.06 0.53 -8.13
C THR A 82 7.64 1.91 -8.41
N THR A 83 7.10 2.61 -9.42
CA THR A 83 7.54 3.95 -9.80
C THR A 83 6.65 5.02 -9.17
N LEU A 84 7.28 5.97 -8.46
CA LEU A 84 6.67 7.26 -8.15
C LEU A 84 6.90 8.20 -9.33
N GLU A 85 5.83 8.81 -9.83
CA GLU A 85 5.92 9.87 -10.84
C GLU A 85 5.19 11.11 -10.35
N ILE A 86 5.85 12.26 -10.45
CA ILE A 86 5.31 13.58 -10.14
C ILE A 86 5.29 14.37 -11.43
N VAL A 87 4.11 14.79 -11.84
CA VAL A 87 3.88 15.55 -13.08
C VAL A 87 3.43 16.94 -12.71
N TYR A 88 4.19 17.94 -13.17
CA TYR A 88 3.81 19.34 -13.08
C TYR A 88 3.50 19.87 -14.48
N LYS A 89 2.30 20.43 -14.66
CA LYS A 89 1.95 21.18 -15.86
C LYS A 89 1.85 22.65 -15.48
N GLU A 90 2.65 23.46 -16.16
CA GLU A 90 2.58 24.91 -16.10
C GLU A 90 1.37 25.40 -16.91
N GLY A 91 0.60 26.31 -16.32
CA GLY A 91 -0.46 27.05 -16.99
C GLY A 91 0.02 28.44 -17.42
N ASP A 92 -0.90 29.38 -17.62
CA ASP A 92 -0.58 30.73 -18.12
C ASP A 92 0.13 31.61 -17.07
N ALA A 93 0.15 31.17 -15.81
CA ALA A 93 0.76 31.89 -14.72
C ALA A 93 2.15 31.35 -14.37
N THR A 94 3.14 32.25 -14.35
CA THR A 94 4.58 31.96 -14.23
C THR A 94 5.08 31.71 -12.80
N ASN A 95 4.18 31.56 -11.80
CA ASN A 95 4.63 31.25 -10.44
C ASN A 95 5.08 29.80 -10.34
N GLY A 96 6.34 29.61 -9.96
CA GLY A 96 6.90 28.30 -9.65
C GLY A 96 6.22 27.62 -8.46
N PHE A 97 6.53 26.34 -8.30
CA PHE A 97 6.13 25.53 -7.16
C PHE A 97 7.39 24.97 -6.50
N TYR A 98 7.27 24.63 -5.23
CA TYR A 98 8.33 23.98 -4.48
C TYR A 98 7.84 22.62 -4.01
N LEU A 99 8.71 21.62 -4.10
CA LEU A 99 8.56 20.32 -3.47
C LEU A 99 9.67 20.15 -2.44
N ASP A 100 9.35 19.51 -1.34
CA ASP A 100 10.33 19.15 -0.32
C ASP A 100 9.92 17.84 0.36
N ASP A 101 10.87 17.22 1.05
CA ASP A 101 10.63 16.06 1.93
C ASP A 101 9.84 14.93 1.22
N ILE A 102 10.19 14.62 -0.03
CA ILE A 102 9.61 13.49 -0.78
C ILE A 102 10.07 12.19 -0.13
N GLN A 103 9.12 11.35 0.28
CA GLN A 103 9.38 10.10 0.98
C GLN A 103 8.51 8.98 0.41
N VAL A 104 9.12 7.80 0.28
CA VAL A 104 8.47 6.53 0.03
C VAL A 104 8.95 5.58 1.12
N LYS A 105 8.08 5.23 2.05
CA LYS A 105 8.44 4.43 3.24
C LYS A 105 7.56 3.20 3.36
N PRO A 106 8.11 1.99 3.54
CA PRO A 106 7.28 0.83 3.85
C PRO A 106 6.58 1.05 5.20
N VAL A 107 5.29 0.75 5.26
CA VAL A 107 4.53 0.75 6.51
C VAL A 107 4.92 -0.50 7.30
N PRO A 108 5.28 -0.39 8.59
CA PRO A 108 5.66 -1.57 9.37
C PRO A 108 4.56 -2.65 9.35
N ASN A 109 4.96 -3.89 9.03
CA ASN A 109 4.10 -5.06 9.17
C ASN A 109 4.02 -5.45 10.66
N LEU A 110 2.82 -5.56 11.21
CA LEU A 110 2.60 -6.03 12.57
C LEU A 110 2.78 -7.54 12.71
N VAL A 111 2.76 -8.27 11.59
CA VAL A 111 2.97 -9.71 11.55
C VAL A 111 4.47 -10.01 11.52
N VAL A 112 4.94 -10.76 12.51
CA VAL A 112 6.30 -11.33 12.53
C VAL A 112 6.35 -12.52 11.59
N ASN A 113 7.40 -12.58 10.74
CA ASN A 113 7.63 -13.69 9.81
C ASN A 113 6.40 -13.94 8.91
N GLY A 114 5.76 -12.87 8.42
CA GLY A 114 4.58 -12.97 7.56
C GLY A 114 4.88 -13.51 6.16
N ASN A 115 6.13 -13.42 5.72
CA ASN A 115 6.65 -13.96 4.46
C ASN A 115 7.34 -15.32 4.62
N PHE A 116 7.36 -15.90 5.82
CA PHE A 116 7.88 -17.26 6.09
C PHE A 116 9.36 -17.53 5.75
N GLU A 117 10.13 -16.51 5.38
CA GLU A 117 11.53 -16.62 4.95
C GLU A 117 12.52 -17.07 6.04
N THR A 118 12.06 -17.20 7.29
CA THR A 118 12.84 -17.85 8.36
C THR A 118 12.99 -19.37 8.17
N GLY A 119 12.17 -19.97 7.29
CA GLY A 119 12.15 -21.42 7.05
C GLY A 119 11.39 -22.21 8.10
N ASP A 120 10.72 -21.54 9.05
CA ASP A 120 9.87 -22.15 10.06
C ASP A 120 8.67 -21.25 10.42
N PHE A 121 7.85 -21.69 11.39
CA PHE A 121 6.70 -20.95 11.90
C PHE A 121 7.06 -19.95 13.01
N THR A 122 8.28 -19.39 13.05
CA THR A 122 8.68 -18.40 14.06
C THR A 122 7.65 -17.28 14.14
N GLY A 123 7.19 -16.97 15.37
CA GLY A 123 6.17 -15.96 15.64
C GLY A 123 4.72 -16.42 15.41
N TRP A 124 4.48 -17.59 14.82
CA TRP A 124 3.14 -18.11 14.55
C TRP A 124 2.77 -19.27 15.47
N TYR A 125 1.57 -19.20 16.04
CA TYR A 125 0.92 -20.37 16.62
C TYR A 125 0.27 -21.18 15.51
N HIS A 126 0.50 -22.49 15.49
CA HIS A 126 -0.06 -23.38 14.47
C HIS A 126 -0.51 -24.71 15.07
N SER A 127 -1.50 -25.34 14.43
CA SER A 127 -1.81 -26.75 14.66
C SER A 127 -0.82 -27.64 13.91
N GLN A 128 -0.34 -28.73 14.52
CA GLN A 128 0.62 -29.65 13.87
C GLN A 128 0.03 -30.50 12.73
N ASN A 129 -1.30 -30.46 12.53
CA ASN A 129 -1.94 -31.28 11.50
C ASN A 129 -1.83 -30.58 10.15
N GLY A 130 -1.13 -31.18 9.19
CA GLY A 130 -1.21 -30.79 7.77
C GLY A 130 -0.66 -29.41 7.40
N LEU A 131 0.11 -28.75 8.27
CA LEU A 131 0.80 -27.50 7.94
C LEU A 131 2.30 -27.73 7.83
N SER A 132 2.92 -27.13 6.81
CA SER A 132 4.37 -27.17 6.58
C SER A 132 4.86 -25.86 5.98
N ILE A 133 6.10 -25.49 6.26
CA ILE A 133 6.83 -24.54 5.44
C ILE A 133 7.40 -25.30 4.23
N THR A 134 7.18 -24.78 3.03
CA THR A 134 7.62 -25.38 1.77
C THR A 134 8.47 -24.40 0.98
N ASP A 135 9.41 -24.93 0.19
CA ASP A 135 10.14 -24.21 -0.85
C ASP A 135 9.58 -24.50 -2.26
N THR A 136 8.43 -25.18 -2.33
CA THR A 136 7.75 -25.52 -3.58
C THR A 136 6.68 -24.49 -3.89
N GLU A 137 6.93 -23.71 -4.94
CA GLU A 137 6.04 -22.66 -5.44
C GLU A 137 5.70 -21.60 -4.37
N PRO A 138 6.71 -20.99 -3.71
CA PRO A 138 6.45 -19.80 -2.90
C PRO A 138 6.00 -18.65 -3.79
N PHE A 139 5.26 -17.68 -3.24
CA PHE A 139 4.80 -16.54 -4.04
C PHE A 139 5.98 -15.63 -4.40
N ASP A 140 6.82 -15.33 -3.41
CA ASP A 140 8.13 -14.73 -3.58
C ASP A 140 9.12 -15.34 -2.58
N GLY A 141 10.38 -14.90 -2.63
CA GLY A 141 11.40 -15.44 -1.73
C GLY A 141 11.65 -16.95 -1.94
N LYS A 142 11.91 -17.65 -0.84
CA LYS A 142 12.25 -19.08 -0.82
C LYS A 142 11.16 -19.93 -0.18
N PHE A 143 10.36 -19.38 0.73
CA PHE A 143 9.51 -20.18 1.60
C PHE A 143 8.07 -19.66 1.66
N ALA A 144 7.10 -20.57 1.63
CA ALA A 144 5.69 -20.27 1.87
C ALA A 144 5.07 -21.31 2.80
N VAL A 145 3.87 -21.04 3.29
CA VAL A 145 3.08 -22.05 4.01
C VAL A 145 2.35 -22.92 2.98
N PHE A 146 2.50 -24.24 3.12
CA PHE A 146 1.63 -25.22 2.48
C PHE A 146 0.76 -25.89 3.53
N GLY A 147 -0.55 -25.86 3.29
CA GLY A 147 -1.53 -26.52 4.12
C GLY A 147 -2.27 -27.61 3.36
N PHE A 148 -2.22 -28.83 3.88
CA PHE A 148 -2.91 -30.00 3.39
C PHE A 148 -3.55 -30.73 4.58
N PRO A 149 -4.81 -30.41 4.95
CA PRO A 149 -5.48 -31.06 6.06
C PRO A 149 -5.62 -32.57 5.82
N VAL A 150 -4.93 -33.38 6.64
CA VAL A 150 -5.04 -34.85 6.59
C VAL A 150 -6.03 -35.30 7.67
N GLY A 151 -7.08 -36.04 7.26
CA GLY A 151 -8.08 -36.56 8.19
C GLY A 151 -8.97 -35.46 8.80
N PRO A 152 -9.78 -35.76 9.84
CA PRO A 152 -10.79 -34.85 10.38
C PRO A 152 -10.22 -33.62 11.13
N GLY A 153 -8.92 -33.37 11.03
CA GLY A 153 -8.24 -32.27 11.72
C GLY A 153 -8.52 -30.93 11.07
N ILE A 154 -8.58 -29.89 11.90
CA ILE A 154 -8.55 -28.49 11.48
C ILE A 154 -7.08 -28.07 11.41
N CYS A 155 -6.68 -27.44 10.31
CA CYS A 155 -5.41 -26.72 10.25
C CYS A 155 -5.65 -25.28 10.69
N SER A 156 -4.88 -24.77 11.65
CA SER A 156 -4.91 -23.37 12.01
C SER A 156 -3.51 -22.76 12.10
N LEU A 157 -3.42 -21.50 11.69
CA LEU A 157 -2.23 -20.66 11.77
C LEU A 157 -2.66 -19.29 12.29
N SER A 158 -2.05 -18.80 13.36
CA SER A 158 -2.48 -17.54 13.97
C SER A 158 -1.35 -16.78 14.64
N GLN A 159 -1.50 -15.47 14.72
CA GLN A 159 -0.62 -14.58 15.46
C GLN A 159 -1.47 -13.50 16.13
N SER A 160 -1.04 -13.07 17.32
CA SER A 160 -1.62 -11.93 18.00
C SER A 160 -0.61 -10.78 18.07
N PHE A 161 -1.09 -9.57 17.80
CA PHE A 161 -0.28 -8.36 17.80
C PHE A 161 -1.05 -7.20 18.42
N ALA A 162 -0.29 -6.22 18.93
CA ALA A 162 -0.87 -5.03 19.54
C ALA A 162 -1.60 -4.18 18.50
N THR A 163 -2.80 -3.72 18.86
CA THR A 163 -3.63 -2.85 18.05
C THR A 163 -4.19 -1.71 18.89
N THR A 164 -4.75 -0.69 18.24
CA THR A 164 -5.40 0.44 18.90
C THR A 164 -6.90 0.33 18.68
N PRO A 165 -7.74 0.26 19.74
CA PRO A 165 -9.20 0.25 19.57
C PRO A 165 -9.69 1.43 18.71
N GLY A 166 -10.54 1.15 17.73
CA GLY A 166 -11.05 2.14 16.78
C GLY A 166 -10.13 2.45 15.59
N GLN A 167 -8.88 1.99 15.61
CA GLN A 167 -7.95 2.14 14.49
C GLN A 167 -8.27 1.12 13.38
N SER A 168 -8.26 1.58 12.14
CA SER A 168 -8.36 0.73 10.96
C SER A 168 -6.99 0.16 10.59
N TYR A 169 -6.97 -1.09 10.15
CA TYR A 169 -5.80 -1.82 9.69
C TYR A 169 -6.12 -2.47 8.35
N ARG A 170 -5.16 -2.49 7.42
CA ARG A 170 -5.22 -3.35 6.25
C ARG A 170 -4.64 -4.70 6.62
N VAL A 171 -5.38 -5.75 6.28
CA VAL A 171 -4.91 -7.13 6.28
C VAL A 171 -4.74 -7.53 4.82
N SER A 172 -3.54 -7.91 4.42
CA SER A 172 -3.27 -8.45 3.08
C SER A 172 -2.42 -9.70 3.14
N PHE A 173 -2.56 -10.57 2.15
CA PHE A 173 -1.71 -11.75 1.96
C PHE A 173 -1.91 -12.34 0.57
N TRP A 174 -0.96 -13.16 0.16
CA TRP A 174 -1.04 -13.92 -1.08
C TRP A 174 -1.43 -15.36 -0.77
N ARG A 175 -2.36 -15.88 -1.55
CA ARG A 175 -2.80 -17.27 -1.40
C ARG A 175 -3.08 -17.95 -2.72
N GLU A 176 -2.93 -19.25 -2.71
CA GLU A 176 -3.27 -20.15 -3.81
C GLU A 176 -4.16 -21.27 -3.27
N GLY A 177 -5.03 -21.84 -4.10
CA GLY A 177 -5.70 -23.10 -3.81
C GLY A 177 -7.02 -23.29 -4.54
N GLY A 178 -7.55 -24.52 -4.39
CA GLY A 178 -8.84 -24.93 -4.92
C GLY A 178 -8.76 -25.55 -6.31
N VAL A 179 -8.68 -26.89 -6.40
CA VAL A 179 -9.03 -27.57 -7.67
C VAL A 179 -9.60 -28.99 -7.51
N GLU A 180 -10.84 -29.09 -7.05
CA GLU A 180 -11.95 -29.71 -7.80
C GLU A 180 -13.24 -29.17 -7.17
N GLY A 181 -14.08 -28.48 -7.96
CA GLY A 181 -15.32 -27.86 -7.45
C GLY A 181 -15.20 -26.45 -6.86
N ASN A 182 -14.08 -25.75 -7.06
CA ASN A 182 -13.88 -24.33 -6.71
C ASN A 182 -14.09 -24.02 -5.21
N PHE A 183 -13.66 -24.86 -4.28
CA PHE A 183 -13.84 -24.57 -2.85
C PHE A 183 -12.69 -23.74 -2.28
N ASN A 184 -13.01 -22.66 -1.58
CA ASN A 184 -12.03 -22.00 -0.73
C ASN A 184 -11.75 -22.86 0.53
N LEU A 185 -10.51 -23.33 0.68
CA LEU A 185 -10.03 -24.11 1.82
C LEU A 185 -9.35 -23.28 2.90
N LEU A 186 -9.09 -22.00 2.64
CA LEU A 186 -8.40 -21.09 3.55
C LEU A 186 -9.34 -19.97 3.98
N HIS A 187 -9.78 -20.02 5.22
CA HIS A 187 -10.57 -18.97 5.83
C HIS A 187 -9.70 -18.09 6.71
N ALA A 188 -9.99 -16.79 6.74
CA ALA A 188 -9.32 -15.87 7.66
C ALA A 188 -10.31 -15.13 8.57
N TYR A 189 -9.83 -14.85 9.77
CA TYR A 189 -10.60 -14.21 10.84
C TYR A 189 -9.78 -13.10 11.50
N TRP A 190 -10.45 -11.97 11.71
CA TRP A 190 -9.99 -10.88 12.56
C TRP A 190 -10.65 -11.04 13.92
N ASN A 191 -9.89 -11.50 14.90
CA ASN A 191 -10.39 -12.11 16.13
C ASN A 191 -11.33 -13.28 15.80
N THR A 192 -12.61 -13.17 16.14
CA THR A 192 -13.63 -14.18 15.82
C THR A 192 -14.48 -13.79 14.61
N THR A 193 -14.22 -12.64 13.99
CA THR A 193 -15.01 -12.13 12.87
C THR A 193 -14.40 -12.56 11.53
N PRO A 194 -15.16 -13.24 10.65
CA PRO A 194 -14.65 -13.66 9.35
C PRO A 194 -14.30 -12.45 8.48
N ILE A 195 -13.17 -12.51 7.77
CA ILE A 195 -12.77 -11.50 6.79
C ILE A 195 -13.48 -11.82 5.45
N PRO A 196 -14.46 -11.02 5.00
CA PRO A 196 -15.35 -11.42 3.91
C PRO A 196 -14.71 -11.56 2.54
N SER A 197 -13.65 -10.78 2.25
CA SER A 197 -12.94 -10.81 0.96
C SER A 197 -12.20 -12.11 0.70
N ILE A 198 -12.05 -12.95 1.73
CA ILE A 198 -11.37 -14.24 1.68
C ILE A 198 -12.39 -15.35 1.68
N ASN A 199 -13.39 -15.27 2.57
CA ASN A 199 -14.28 -16.38 2.88
C ASN A 199 -15.42 -16.58 1.87
N SER A 200 -15.28 -16.10 0.62
CA SER A 200 -16.21 -16.47 -0.45
C SER A 200 -16.09 -17.96 -0.78
N VAL A 201 -17.22 -18.60 -1.07
CA VAL A 201 -17.30 -20.06 -1.24
C VAL A 201 -16.54 -20.55 -2.47
N ASN A 202 -16.51 -19.71 -3.53
CA ASN A 202 -15.87 -20.04 -4.78
C ASN A 202 -14.42 -19.54 -4.81
N ASP A 203 -13.52 -20.43 -5.20
CA ASP A 203 -12.13 -20.16 -5.45
C ASP A 203 -11.77 -20.49 -6.89
N THR A 204 -11.13 -19.54 -7.58
CA THR A 204 -10.72 -19.69 -8.97
C THR A 204 -9.19 -19.63 -9.11
N THR A 205 -8.45 -19.73 -8.01
CA THR A 205 -6.99 -19.49 -7.93
C THR A 205 -6.18 -20.76 -8.18
N ASP A 206 -6.57 -21.51 -9.22
CA ASP A 206 -5.91 -22.74 -9.66
C ASP A 206 -4.48 -22.46 -10.15
N GLY A 207 -3.49 -22.96 -9.41
CA GLY A 207 -2.07 -22.85 -9.76
C GLY A 207 -1.53 -21.41 -9.76
N GLN A 208 -2.31 -20.43 -9.28
CA GLN A 208 -1.99 -19.02 -9.39
C GLN A 208 -2.31 -18.30 -8.08
N TYR A 209 -1.29 -17.71 -7.48
CA TYR A 209 -1.48 -16.85 -6.33
C TYR A 209 -2.38 -15.65 -6.65
N SER A 210 -3.28 -15.35 -5.73
CA SER A 210 -4.06 -14.12 -5.72
C SER A 210 -3.78 -13.33 -4.45
N CYS A 211 -3.78 -12.01 -4.60
CA CYS A 211 -3.69 -11.11 -3.45
C CYS A 211 -5.07 -10.92 -2.85
N VAL A 212 -5.18 -11.15 -1.54
CA VAL A 212 -6.32 -10.70 -0.77
C VAL A 212 -5.93 -9.47 0.03
N SER A 213 -6.81 -8.48 0.06
CA SER A 213 -6.67 -7.28 0.88
C SER A 213 -8.02 -6.87 1.45
N SER A 214 -8.06 -6.59 2.75
CA SER A 214 -9.26 -6.17 3.47
C SER A 214 -8.94 -5.13 4.54
N THR A 215 -9.87 -4.21 4.78
CA THR A 215 -9.78 -3.26 5.90
C THR A 215 -10.53 -3.80 7.10
N GLN A 216 -9.87 -3.86 8.25
CA GLN A 216 -10.41 -4.32 9.53
C GLN A 216 -10.28 -3.24 10.59
N VAL A 217 -11.27 -3.10 11.46
CA VAL A 217 -11.21 -2.17 12.60
C VAL A 217 -10.88 -2.96 13.87
N ALA A 218 -9.86 -2.53 14.61
CA ALA A 218 -9.54 -3.13 15.90
C ALA A 218 -10.57 -2.72 16.97
N THR A 219 -11.02 -3.68 17.77
CA THR A 219 -11.96 -3.46 18.87
C THR A 219 -11.28 -3.51 20.25
N GLY A 220 -10.04 -4.00 20.32
CA GLY A 220 -9.25 -4.15 21.53
C GLY A 220 -7.81 -3.71 21.32
N THR A 221 -6.99 -3.81 22.36
CA THR A 221 -5.56 -3.47 22.32
C THR A 221 -4.67 -4.62 21.82
N LEU A 222 -5.26 -5.79 21.62
CA LEU A 222 -4.64 -6.99 21.11
C LEU A 222 -5.61 -7.63 20.13
N THR A 223 -5.14 -7.90 18.92
CA THR A 223 -5.93 -8.59 17.89
C THR A 223 -5.27 -9.91 17.56
N LYS A 224 -6.08 -10.97 17.37
CA LYS A 224 -5.64 -12.23 16.75
C LYS A 224 -6.01 -12.21 15.26
N LEU A 225 -5.04 -12.40 14.38
CA LEU A 225 -5.28 -12.82 13.00
C LEU A 225 -5.19 -14.34 12.97
N GLU A 226 -6.20 -15.00 12.44
CA GLU A 226 -6.25 -16.46 12.37
C GLU A 226 -6.67 -16.94 10.99
N PHE A 227 -5.94 -17.92 10.49
CA PHE A 227 -6.22 -18.69 9.30
C PHE A 227 -6.68 -20.08 9.70
N ILE A 228 -7.76 -20.56 9.10
CA ILE A 228 -8.35 -21.88 9.40
C ILE A 228 -8.67 -22.59 8.09
N SER A 229 -8.34 -23.88 8.02
CA SER A 229 -8.82 -24.80 7.01
C SER A 229 -9.66 -25.89 7.68
N ASP A 230 -10.95 -25.96 7.34
CA ASP A 230 -11.96 -26.67 8.13
C ASP A 230 -12.37 -28.05 7.59
N LYS A 231 -11.93 -28.47 6.38
CA LYS A 231 -12.34 -29.78 5.82
C LYS A 231 -11.30 -30.46 4.93
N PRO A 232 -11.03 -31.77 5.15
CA PRO A 232 -10.41 -32.62 4.15
C PRO A 232 -11.48 -33.00 3.10
N ARG A 233 -11.52 -32.31 1.97
CA ARG A 233 -12.12 -32.91 0.76
C ARG A 233 -11.03 -32.97 -0.30
N ILE A 234 -10.57 -34.22 -0.51
CA ILE A 234 -9.75 -34.76 -1.61
C ILE A 234 -8.58 -33.91 -2.12
N SER A 235 -7.39 -34.53 -2.16
CA SER A 235 -6.21 -34.25 -3.00
C SER A 235 -5.64 -32.82 -3.14
N HIS A 236 -6.18 -31.77 -2.53
CA HIS A 236 -5.73 -30.40 -2.75
C HIS A 236 -5.42 -29.65 -1.44
N GLY A 237 -4.32 -28.90 -1.47
CA GLY A 237 -3.90 -28.02 -0.39
C GLY A 237 -4.16 -26.55 -0.69
N PHE A 238 -3.78 -25.68 0.23
CA PHE A 238 -3.65 -24.25 0.01
C PHE A 238 -2.20 -23.83 0.17
N ARG A 239 -1.85 -22.70 -0.45
CA ARG A 239 -0.64 -21.95 -0.11
C ARG A 239 -0.99 -20.58 0.46
N LEU A 240 -0.15 -20.11 1.38
CA LEU A 240 -0.25 -18.81 2.01
C LEU A 240 1.14 -18.20 2.11
N ASP A 241 1.25 -16.95 1.71
CA ASP A 241 2.51 -16.21 1.72
C ASP A 241 2.28 -14.71 1.93
N ASN A 242 3.34 -13.99 2.31
CA ASN A 242 3.38 -12.53 2.40
C ASN A 242 2.20 -11.93 3.17
N VAL A 243 1.99 -12.41 4.40
CA VAL A 243 0.95 -11.90 5.30
C VAL A 243 1.37 -10.57 5.92
N HIS A 244 0.57 -9.55 5.68
CA HIS A 244 0.77 -8.20 6.16
C HIS A 244 -0.43 -7.70 6.95
N VAL A 245 -0.14 -7.06 8.09
CA VAL A 245 -1.10 -6.23 8.81
C VAL A 245 -0.50 -4.87 9.04
N ASN A 246 -1.08 -3.84 8.44
CA ASN A 246 -0.57 -2.47 8.48
C ASN A 246 -1.63 -1.49 9.02
N PRO A 247 -1.29 -0.56 9.93
CA PRO A 247 -2.23 0.48 10.35
C PRO A 247 -2.57 1.44 9.19
N LEU A 248 -3.84 1.81 9.05
CA LEU A 248 -4.32 2.78 8.07
C LEU A 248 -4.42 4.19 8.68
N GLY A 249 -3.48 5.08 8.34
CA GLY A 249 -3.34 6.41 8.97
C GLY A 249 -2.71 6.30 10.37
N ILE A 250 -1.91 7.23 10.89
CA ILE A 250 -1.68 8.63 10.55
C ILE A 250 -0.25 8.79 9.98
N PRO A 251 -0.07 9.45 8.82
CA PRO A 251 1.22 9.95 8.35
C PRO A 251 2.00 10.63 9.48
N THR A 252 3.18 10.11 9.83
CA THR A 252 4.03 10.80 10.81
C THR A 252 4.50 12.11 10.19
N LYS A 253 4.03 13.23 10.72
CA LYS A 253 4.48 14.54 10.27
C LYS A 253 5.45 15.15 11.29
N PRO A 254 6.75 15.28 10.97
CA PRO A 254 7.47 16.48 11.32
C PRO A 254 7.41 17.44 10.13
N ARG A 255 6.98 18.67 10.42
CA ARG A 255 7.24 19.85 9.60
C ARG A 255 8.66 20.33 9.91
N PRO A 256 9.51 20.65 8.93
CA PRO A 256 10.77 21.33 9.21
C PRO A 256 10.55 22.77 9.74
N GLY A 257 11.27 23.17 10.79
CA GLY A 257 11.59 24.59 11.03
C GLY A 257 12.84 24.95 10.20
N LYS A 258 13.08 26.16 9.68
CA LYS A 258 12.45 27.49 9.75
C LYS A 258 12.20 28.02 8.31
N SER A 259 11.48 29.14 8.22
CA SER A 259 11.52 30.10 7.11
C SER A 259 12.94 30.30 6.57
N HIS A 260 13.13 30.34 5.26
CA HIS A 260 14.34 30.86 4.61
C HIS A 260 14.10 32.35 4.28
N PRO A 261 14.60 33.32 5.06
CA PRO A 261 14.54 34.74 4.70
C PRO A 261 15.71 35.13 3.78
N GLU A 262 16.64 34.22 3.53
CA GLU A 262 17.87 34.47 2.78
C GLU A 262 17.96 33.44 1.66
N ILE A 263 17.27 33.71 0.55
CA ILE A 263 17.90 33.43 -0.74
C ILE A 263 18.95 34.53 -0.85
N GLU A 264 20.17 34.26 -0.35
CA GLU A 264 21.32 34.90 -0.96
C GLU A 264 21.23 34.52 -2.43
N GLN A 265 20.92 35.52 -3.26
CA GLN A 265 21.22 35.41 -4.66
C GLN A 265 22.70 35.05 -4.73
N LEU A 266 23.01 33.81 -5.07
CA LEU A 266 24.17 33.53 -5.89
C LEU A 266 23.89 34.24 -7.22
N LEU A 267 24.07 35.56 -7.19
CA LEU A 267 24.54 36.31 -8.33
C LEU A 267 25.81 35.55 -8.72
N LEU A 268 25.71 34.82 -9.82
CA LEU A 268 26.85 34.71 -10.70
C LEU A 268 27.27 36.16 -10.95
N ASP A 269 28.31 36.60 -10.24
CA ASP A 269 29.05 37.78 -10.64
C ASP A 269 29.48 37.53 -12.07
N SER A 270 28.70 38.08 -12.99
CA SER A 270 29.16 38.43 -14.30
C SER A 270 30.23 39.50 -14.13
N ASP A 271 31.42 39.13 -14.61
CA ASP A 271 32.36 40.00 -15.32
C ASP A 271 33.40 40.77 -14.49
N PRO A 272 34.60 41.02 -15.06
CA PRO A 272 34.89 41.07 -16.51
C PRO A 272 35.89 40.04 -17.06
#